data_AF-A0AAD8XU31-F1
#
_entry.id   AF-A0AAD8XU31-F1
#
_cell.length_a   1.000
_cell.length_b   1.000
_cell.length_c   1.000
_cell.angle_alpha   90.00
_cell.angle_beta   90.00
_cell.angle_gamma   90.00
#
_symmetry.space_group_name_H-M   'P 1'
#
loop_
_entity.id
_entity.type
_entity.pdbx_description
1 polymer ?
#
loop_
_entity_poly.entity_id
_entity_poly.type
_entity_poly.pdbx_seq_one_letter_code
_entity_poly.pdbx_strand_id
1 'polypeptide(L)'
;MKFSISLLAASLATAEAGVWGNLRRRLSFEKVATYSPGSQVTDHCAIDRDQRAIEVELARKTNESWENAQQIYLQGGNSKSYALITLSEPLRSNVAKGTSVTGKNADGNEVAGKMYDTTSSGAVNVKVQYATTDVQDSYVQCQVGALVGEDVNMSGCFADGENTINIGGEVYTYTYTAATENKNGRTITGFSTQLEDKLKNGPGAPYADFEYFRKYYGTSDYADQWVNAAFEGGRTSFTNGNADFSQYGMEGREQIIKKGTAYMNVWMYTIREFEDALDDCKRGCINCNDDPVHAWDEGVCFYTGSLEGQDGAPSGYLLHQLADKRSLDFKTGGPDGTDVDGQPKLNYDLMDEFALGNYQLQSGNCPSARKTKERIAQLMYIPMIQGSIRYAYKVDKLQGGEKEKAEGAAFAAAVLPRVHAANSDAASKIYNNLRVGASSTNHQEVKAAFESVYSQLGLTCADIGGLWNEATNSYYPGMGPCTDASTTKVVTETNSTLAIALGTTFGVLFALALIAVLYMRSREKQGAPVFKAGELEFKTEGGEEEADFN
;
A
#
# COMPACT_ATOMS: atom_id res chain seq x y z
N MET A 1 5.20 -67.42 43.67
CA MET A 1 6.05 -66.20 43.69
C MET A 1 5.11 -65.04 43.39
N LYS A 2 4.66 -64.20 44.34
CA LYS A 2 5.38 -63.17 45.12
C LYS A 2 6.16 -62.22 44.17
N PHE A 3 5.99 -60.90 44.11
CA PHE A 3 5.22 -59.91 44.89
C PHE A 3 5.05 -58.60 44.07
N SER A 4 4.05 -57.79 44.47
CA SER A 4 3.59 -56.47 43.98
C SER A 4 4.61 -55.32 43.97
N ILE A 5 4.18 -54.15 43.40
CA ILE A 5 4.13 -52.76 43.98
C ILE A 5 3.96 -51.78 42.77
N SER A 6 2.82 -51.12 42.53
CA SER A 6 2.14 -49.99 43.21
C SER A 6 2.71 -48.58 42.90
N LEU A 7 1.86 -47.78 42.23
CA LEU A 7 1.43 -46.39 42.52
C LEU A 7 2.40 -45.20 42.72
N LEU A 8 1.94 -44.06 42.17
CA LEU A 8 2.06 -42.64 42.56
C LEU A 8 3.10 -41.69 41.90
N ALA A 9 2.55 -40.83 41.03
CA ALA A 9 2.57 -39.35 41.01
C ALA A 9 3.80 -38.54 41.48
N ALA A 10 4.27 -37.64 40.61
CA ALA A 10 4.64 -36.26 40.98
C ALA A 10 4.62 -35.31 39.76
N SER A 11 4.03 -34.15 39.97
CA SER A 11 3.76 -33.02 39.08
C SER A 11 4.92 -32.00 38.99
N LEU A 12 4.73 -31.01 38.10
CA LEU A 12 5.35 -29.67 38.02
C LEU A 12 6.68 -29.54 37.26
N ALA A 13 6.64 -28.89 36.09
CA ALA A 13 6.95 -27.46 35.98
C ALA A 13 6.71 -26.97 34.54
N THR A 14 5.69 -26.14 34.36
CA THR A 14 5.56 -25.22 33.24
C THR A 14 6.66 -24.16 33.37
N ALA A 15 7.50 -24.03 32.34
CA ALA A 15 8.31 -22.84 32.15
C ALA A 15 7.96 -22.27 30.78
N GLU A 16 7.12 -21.24 30.80
CA GLU A 16 6.89 -20.32 29.70
C GLU A 16 8.24 -19.72 29.28
N ALA A 17 8.72 -20.08 28.10
CA ALA A 17 9.81 -19.36 27.47
C ALA A 17 9.23 -18.13 26.80
N GLY A 18 9.47 -16.97 27.42
CA GLY A 18 9.13 -15.66 26.91
C GLY A 18 9.46 -15.50 25.43
N VAL A 19 8.44 -15.19 24.65
CA VAL A 19 8.60 -14.53 23.36
C VAL A 19 9.21 -13.15 23.65
N TRP A 20 10.10 -12.69 22.78
CA TRP A 20 10.92 -11.46 22.87
C TRP A 20 12.28 -11.65 23.54
N GLY A 21 13.20 -12.20 22.75
CA GLY A 21 14.61 -12.24 23.08
C GLY A 21 15.41 -13.23 22.25
N ASN A 22 15.19 -13.29 20.94
CA ASN A 22 16.10 -13.92 20.01
C ASN A 22 15.87 -13.33 18.62
N LEU A 23 16.95 -12.87 17.97
CA LEU A 23 17.05 -12.68 16.53
C LEU A 23 16.78 -14.04 15.83
N ARG A 24 15.53 -14.49 15.83
CA ARG A 24 15.07 -15.51 14.90
C ARG A 24 14.97 -14.80 13.57
N ARG A 25 15.77 -15.26 12.61
CA ARG A 25 15.66 -14.93 11.18
C ARG A 25 14.17 -14.94 10.82
N ARG A 26 13.55 -13.76 10.69
CA ARG A 26 12.12 -13.65 10.37
C ARG A 26 11.96 -14.25 8.97
N LEU A 27 11.11 -15.25 8.84
CA LEU A 27 10.64 -15.72 7.54
C LEU A 27 9.95 -14.52 6.87
N SER A 28 10.19 -14.30 5.58
CA SER A 28 9.73 -13.12 4.83
C SER A 28 8.24 -12.84 5.05
N PHE A 29 7.87 -11.56 5.08
CA PHE A 29 6.46 -11.15 5.02
C PHE A 29 5.78 -11.71 3.75
N GLU A 30 4.47 -11.88 3.81
CA GLU A 30 3.70 -12.30 2.64
C GLU A 30 3.88 -11.29 1.50
N LYS A 31 4.04 -11.80 0.28
CA LYS A 31 4.24 -10.97 -0.91
C LYS A 31 2.98 -10.20 -1.28
N VAL A 32 3.18 -9.11 -2.01
CA VAL A 32 2.09 -8.31 -2.56
C VAL A 32 2.35 -8.12 -4.05
N ALA A 33 1.56 -8.78 -4.90
CA ALA A 33 1.76 -8.78 -6.35
C ALA A 33 3.23 -9.02 -6.77
N THR A 34 3.85 -10.06 -6.21
CA THR A 34 5.27 -10.46 -6.34
C THR A 34 6.32 -9.66 -5.56
N TYR A 35 5.99 -8.43 -5.14
CA TYR A 35 6.85 -7.63 -4.26
C TYR A 35 6.99 -8.29 -2.89
N SER A 36 8.19 -8.21 -2.28
CA SER A 36 8.50 -8.80 -0.98
C SER A 36 8.72 -7.70 0.05
N PRO A 37 7.72 -7.36 0.89
CA PRO A 37 7.85 -6.29 1.86
C PRO A 37 8.98 -6.53 2.87
N GLY A 38 9.60 -5.43 3.32
CA GLY A 38 10.57 -5.42 4.42
C GLY A 38 9.92 -5.30 5.80
N SER A 39 8.60 -5.04 5.86
CA SER A 39 7.85 -4.74 7.09
C SER A 39 6.41 -5.31 7.07
N GLN A 40 5.73 -5.28 8.23
CA GLN A 40 4.33 -5.76 8.34
C GLN A 40 3.37 -4.71 7.79
N VAL A 41 2.91 -4.86 6.56
CA VAL A 41 1.99 -3.91 5.90
C VAL A 41 0.64 -4.48 5.50
N THR A 42 0.29 -5.68 5.97
CA THR A 42 -0.97 -6.36 5.63
C THR A 42 -2.22 -5.52 5.95
N ASP A 43 -2.22 -4.81 7.08
CA ASP A 43 -3.27 -3.85 7.44
C ASP A 43 -3.40 -2.67 6.45
N HIS A 44 -2.29 -2.23 5.84
CA HIS A 44 -2.28 -1.15 4.85
C HIS A 44 -2.83 -1.64 3.52
N CYS A 45 -2.37 -2.81 3.07
CA CYS A 45 -2.84 -3.47 1.86
C CYS A 45 -4.35 -3.69 1.87
N ALA A 46 -4.97 -3.93 3.03
CA ALA A 46 -6.40 -4.16 3.18
C ALA A 46 -7.31 -2.94 2.85
N ILE A 47 -6.77 -1.75 2.57
CA ILE A 47 -7.59 -0.59 2.16
C ILE A 47 -8.35 -0.85 0.86
N ASP A 48 -7.85 -1.74 0.01
CA ASP A 48 -8.52 -2.14 -1.23
C ASP A 48 -9.84 -2.89 -1.00
N ARG A 49 -10.00 -3.51 0.17
CA ARG A 49 -11.27 -4.13 0.57
C ARG A 49 -12.35 -3.09 0.85
N ASP A 50 -11.98 -1.89 1.35
CA ASP A 50 -12.91 -0.76 1.45
C ASP A 50 -13.31 -0.27 0.04
N GLN A 51 -12.36 -0.18 -0.90
CA GLN A 51 -12.67 0.11 -2.29
C GLN A 51 -13.63 -0.93 -2.87
N ARG A 52 -13.37 -2.23 -2.71
CA ARG A 52 -14.26 -3.32 -3.14
C ARG A 52 -15.66 -3.15 -2.57
N ALA A 53 -15.78 -2.92 -1.27
CA ALA A 53 -17.08 -2.77 -0.59
C ALA A 53 -17.87 -1.57 -1.13
N ILE A 54 -17.20 -0.43 -1.37
CA ILE A 54 -17.80 0.73 -2.06
C ILE A 54 -18.34 0.31 -3.44
N GLU A 55 -17.53 -0.39 -4.26
CA GLU A 55 -17.98 -0.79 -5.60
C GLU A 55 -19.18 -1.74 -5.57
N VAL A 56 -19.21 -2.67 -4.61
CA VAL A 56 -20.31 -3.63 -4.41
C VAL A 56 -21.61 -2.91 -4.05
N GLU A 57 -21.56 -1.97 -3.11
CA GLU A 57 -22.73 -1.18 -2.71
C GLU A 57 -23.24 -0.31 -3.86
N LEU A 58 -22.35 0.40 -4.57
CA LEU A 58 -22.77 1.24 -5.70
C LEU A 58 -23.40 0.41 -6.83
N ALA A 59 -22.93 -0.82 -7.07
CA ALA A 59 -23.48 -1.68 -8.12
C ALA A 59 -24.96 -2.05 -7.90
N ARG A 60 -25.48 -1.96 -6.66
CA ARG A 60 -26.88 -2.25 -6.33
C ARG A 60 -27.86 -1.14 -6.74
N LYS A 61 -27.37 0.09 -6.91
CA LYS A 61 -28.14 1.25 -7.42
C LYS A 61 -29.44 1.53 -6.64
N THR A 62 -29.41 1.43 -5.31
CA THR A 62 -30.50 1.88 -4.42
C THR A 62 -30.04 3.06 -3.58
N ASN A 63 -30.98 3.84 -3.02
CA ASN A 63 -30.61 4.96 -2.13
C ASN A 63 -29.85 4.46 -0.89
N GLU A 64 -30.32 3.37 -0.28
CA GLU A 64 -29.68 2.73 0.87
C GLU A 64 -28.26 2.26 0.53
N SER A 65 -28.05 1.61 -0.62
CA SER A 65 -26.70 1.17 -1.01
C SER A 65 -25.78 2.35 -1.32
N TRP A 66 -26.32 3.46 -1.80
CA TRP A 66 -25.56 4.70 -2.00
C TRP A 66 -25.11 5.31 -0.67
N GLU A 67 -25.99 5.34 0.32
CA GLU A 67 -25.67 5.79 1.68
C GLU A 67 -24.62 4.87 2.32
N ASN A 68 -24.76 3.55 2.18
CA ASN A 68 -23.77 2.59 2.66
C ASN A 68 -22.40 2.81 2.01
N ALA A 69 -22.34 2.95 0.69
CA ALA A 69 -21.10 3.26 -0.03
C ALA A 69 -20.45 4.55 0.47
N GLN A 70 -21.24 5.59 0.74
CA GLN A 70 -20.73 6.84 1.30
C GLN A 70 -20.19 6.64 2.72
N GLN A 71 -20.88 5.88 3.57
CA GLN A 71 -20.39 5.58 4.92
C GLN A 71 -19.10 4.77 4.90
N ILE A 72 -18.96 3.78 4.00
CA ILE A 72 -17.71 3.02 3.83
C ILE A 72 -16.58 3.94 3.37
N TYR A 73 -16.83 4.84 2.43
CA TYR A 73 -15.84 5.84 1.99
C TYR A 73 -15.35 6.73 3.15
N LEU A 74 -16.29 7.18 4.00
CA LEU A 74 -16.01 8.11 5.10
C LEU A 74 -15.34 7.42 6.30
N GLN A 75 -15.82 6.24 6.68
CA GLN A 75 -15.48 5.59 7.94
C GLN A 75 -14.60 4.36 7.78
N GLY A 76 -14.50 3.80 6.58
CA GLY A 76 -13.78 2.55 6.31
C GLY A 76 -14.40 1.34 6.99
N GLY A 77 -13.69 0.22 6.90
CA GLY A 77 -14.14 -1.05 7.47
C GLY A 77 -13.04 -2.07 7.65
N ASN A 78 -12.02 -2.00 6.80
CA ASN A 78 -11.00 -3.02 6.69
C ASN A 78 -9.64 -2.60 7.24
N SER A 79 -9.28 -1.32 7.20
CA SER A 79 -7.90 -0.90 7.47
C SER A 79 -7.79 -0.18 8.83
N LYS A 80 -6.77 -0.55 9.62
CA LYS A 80 -6.47 -0.01 10.94
C LYS A 80 -7.65 -0.12 11.92
N SER A 81 -8.29 -1.29 11.96
CA SER A 81 -9.45 -1.58 12.81
C SER A 81 -9.14 -1.44 14.30
N TYR A 82 -10.03 -0.78 15.05
CA TYR A 82 -9.90 -0.61 16.49
C TYR A 82 -11.25 -0.60 17.20
N ALA A 83 -11.27 -1.10 18.44
CA ALA A 83 -12.39 -0.97 19.36
C ALA A 83 -12.30 0.36 20.14
N LEU A 84 -13.38 1.13 20.17
CA LEU A 84 -13.56 2.24 21.09
C LEU A 84 -14.25 1.72 22.35
N ILE A 85 -13.49 1.53 23.41
CA ILE A 85 -13.92 0.85 24.63
C ILE A 85 -14.16 1.88 25.73
N THR A 86 -15.25 1.73 26.48
CA THR A 86 -15.53 2.52 27.70
C THR A 86 -15.23 1.67 28.93
N LEU A 87 -14.24 2.08 29.72
CA LEU A 87 -13.86 1.43 30.98
C LEU A 87 -14.84 1.81 32.10
N SER A 88 -15.18 0.85 32.96
CA SER A 88 -16.04 1.07 34.13
C SER A 88 -15.33 1.89 35.22
N GLU A 89 -14.01 1.94 35.19
CA GLU A 89 -13.18 2.78 36.03
C GLU A 89 -12.08 3.48 35.21
N PRO A 90 -11.62 4.67 35.61
CA PRO A 90 -10.60 5.40 34.86
C PRO A 90 -9.24 4.69 34.85
N LEU A 91 -8.45 4.94 33.80
CA LEU A 91 -7.06 4.48 33.73
C LEU A 91 -6.25 4.92 34.96
N ARG A 92 -5.64 3.95 35.64
CA ARG A 92 -4.87 4.17 36.88
C ARG A 92 -3.54 4.88 36.65
N SER A 93 -3.01 4.81 35.44
CA SER A 93 -1.76 5.47 35.01
C SER A 93 -1.84 5.90 33.55
N ASN A 94 -0.89 6.70 33.10
CA ASN A 94 -0.73 6.96 31.67
C ASN A 94 -0.39 5.63 30.97
N VAL A 95 -1.02 5.38 29.83
CA VAL A 95 -0.77 4.21 29.01
C VAL A 95 -0.28 4.66 27.64
N ALA A 96 0.91 4.22 27.24
CA ALA A 96 1.52 4.63 25.99
C ALA A 96 0.86 3.94 24.79
N LYS A 97 0.87 4.60 23.62
CA LYS A 97 0.59 3.96 22.33
C LYS A 97 1.42 2.68 22.17
N GLY A 98 0.79 1.63 21.65
CA GLY A 98 1.44 0.34 21.43
C GLY A 98 1.50 -0.56 22.67
N THR A 99 1.10 -0.09 23.85
CA THR A 99 0.97 -0.95 25.04
C THR A 99 0.04 -2.11 24.73
N SER A 100 0.46 -3.33 25.05
CA SER A 100 -0.31 -4.55 24.78
C SER A 100 -1.65 -4.53 25.51
N VAL A 101 -2.68 -4.98 24.80
CA VAL A 101 -4.03 -5.15 25.32
C VAL A 101 -4.50 -6.56 24.98
N THR A 102 -5.07 -7.27 25.96
CA THR A 102 -5.65 -8.61 25.75
C THR A 102 -7.04 -8.68 26.36
N GLY A 103 -7.94 -9.35 25.67
CA GLY A 103 -9.32 -9.57 26.09
C GLY A 103 -9.84 -10.88 25.50
N LYS A 104 -11.16 -11.07 25.47
CA LYS A 104 -11.78 -12.24 24.86
C LYS A 104 -12.83 -11.84 23.83
N ASN A 105 -13.07 -12.69 22.84
CA ASN A 105 -14.22 -12.58 21.94
C ASN A 105 -15.46 -13.25 22.56
N ALA A 106 -16.58 -13.23 21.82
CA ALA A 106 -17.84 -13.83 22.26
C ALA A 106 -17.76 -15.35 22.53
N ASP A 107 -16.83 -16.07 21.88
CA ASP A 107 -16.59 -17.50 22.08
C ASP A 107 -15.65 -17.79 23.27
N GLY A 108 -15.13 -16.75 23.92
CA GLY A 108 -14.18 -16.85 25.02
C GLY A 108 -12.72 -17.08 24.58
N ASN A 109 -12.44 -17.00 23.27
CA ASN A 109 -11.08 -17.03 22.72
C ASN A 109 -10.36 -15.72 23.00
N GLU A 110 -9.05 -15.78 23.21
CA GLU A 110 -8.23 -14.59 23.44
C GLU A 110 -8.18 -13.70 22.19
N VAL A 111 -8.34 -12.39 22.40
CA VAL A 111 -8.18 -11.35 21.38
C VAL A 111 -7.04 -10.44 21.81
N ALA A 112 -6.04 -10.33 20.95
CA ALA A 112 -4.89 -9.46 21.16
C ALA A 112 -5.05 -8.13 20.43
N GLY A 113 -4.56 -7.07 21.06
CA GLY A 113 -4.53 -5.73 20.51
C GLY A 113 -3.44 -4.87 21.16
N LYS A 114 -3.46 -3.59 20.83
CA LYS A 114 -2.57 -2.59 21.39
C LYS A 114 -3.28 -1.26 21.53
N MET A 115 -2.86 -0.46 22.50
CA MET A 115 -3.34 0.92 22.64
C MET A 115 -3.07 1.69 21.35
N TYR A 116 -4.12 2.26 20.76
CA TYR A 116 -4.07 2.95 19.46
C TYR A 116 -3.30 4.26 19.55
N ASP A 117 -3.48 4.99 20.66
CA ASP A 117 -2.82 6.25 21.00
C ASP A 117 -2.35 6.24 22.46
N THR A 118 -1.53 7.22 22.83
CA THR A 118 -1.16 7.44 24.23
C THR A 118 -2.34 8.05 24.94
N THR A 119 -2.82 7.39 26.00
CA THR A 119 -3.99 7.82 26.78
C THR A 119 -3.56 8.15 28.21
N SER A 120 -3.94 9.33 28.69
CA SER A 120 -3.60 9.80 30.04
C SER A 120 -4.39 9.06 31.12
N SER A 121 -3.81 8.99 32.32
CA SER A 121 -4.51 8.58 33.54
C SER A 121 -5.79 9.40 33.72
N GLY A 122 -6.84 8.75 34.25
CA GLY A 122 -8.16 9.36 34.45
C GLY A 122 -9.08 9.27 33.24
N ALA A 123 -8.60 8.82 32.07
CA ALA A 123 -9.47 8.56 30.92
C ALA A 123 -10.31 7.29 31.13
N VAL A 124 -11.57 7.34 30.71
CA VAL A 124 -12.47 6.18 30.68
C VAL A 124 -12.67 5.62 29.26
N ASN A 125 -12.45 6.43 28.23
CA ASN A 125 -12.54 5.97 26.85
C ASN A 125 -11.14 5.65 26.33
N VAL A 126 -10.95 4.43 25.84
CA VAL A 126 -9.69 3.96 25.27
C VAL A 126 -9.92 3.41 23.86
N LYS A 127 -8.91 3.53 23.01
CA LYS A 127 -8.92 2.93 21.67
C LYS A 127 -7.94 1.78 21.62
N VAL A 128 -8.43 0.60 21.26
CA VAL A 128 -7.62 -0.62 21.18
C VAL A 128 -7.58 -1.08 19.73
N GLN A 129 -6.43 -0.91 19.07
CA GLN A 129 -6.20 -1.45 17.74
C GLN A 129 -6.04 -2.97 17.83
N TYR A 130 -6.77 -3.70 16.99
CA TYR A 130 -6.60 -5.16 16.92
C TYR A 130 -5.22 -5.53 16.40
N ALA A 131 -4.70 -6.67 16.85
CA ALA A 131 -3.44 -7.19 16.36
C ALA A 131 -3.55 -7.56 14.87
N THR A 132 -2.49 -7.26 14.13
CA THR A 132 -2.38 -7.55 12.70
C THR A 132 -1.48 -8.76 12.48
N THR A 133 -1.88 -9.68 11.61
CA THR A 133 -1.09 -10.86 11.23
C THR A 133 -0.26 -10.59 9.96
N ASP A 134 0.77 -11.40 9.71
CA ASP A 134 1.59 -11.31 8.50
C ASP A 134 0.91 -11.93 7.25
N VAL A 135 -0.36 -12.35 7.37
CA VAL A 135 -1.12 -13.01 6.30
C VAL A 135 -2.21 -12.07 5.78
N GLN A 136 -2.20 -11.76 4.49
CA GLN A 136 -3.10 -10.82 3.82
C GLN A 136 -4.57 -11.23 3.90
N ASP A 137 -4.88 -12.53 3.81
CA ASP A 137 -6.25 -13.03 3.87
C ASP A 137 -6.86 -12.99 5.28
N SER A 138 -6.01 -13.03 6.30
CA SER A 138 -6.42 -13.07 7.71
C SER A 138 -5.74 -11.98 8.53
N TYR A 139 -5.45 -10.84 7.89
CA TYR A 139 -4.63 -9.76 8.46
C TYR A 139 -5.22 -9.21 9.76
N VAL A 140 -6.56 -9.16 9.87
CA VAL A 140 -7.31 -8.92 11.10
C VAL A 140 -8.56 -9.82 11.11
N GLN A 141 -9.13 -10.07 12.29
CA GLN A 141 -10.33 -10.90 12.45
C GLN A 141 -11.56 -10.11 12.94
N CYS A 142 -11.44 -8.78 12.96
CA CYS A 142 -12.53 -7.86 13.30
C CYS A 142 -12.59 -6.77 12.23
N GLN A 143 -13.55 -6.89 11.31
CA GLN A 143 -13.84 -5.95 10.23
C GLN A 143 -15.30 -5.52 10.37
N VAL A 144 -15.54 -4.32 10.88
CA VAL A 144 -16.91 -3.82 11.09
C VAL A 144 -17.00 -2.43 10.49
N GLY A 145 -16.61 -1.38 11.20
CA GLY A 145 -16.65 0.00 10.70
C GLY A 145 -18.03 0.33 10.10
N ALA A 146 -18.03 0.81 8.86
CA ALA A 146 -19.25 1.05 8.08
C ALA A 146 -19.59 -0.07 7.08
N LEU A 147 -18.97 -1.25 7.19
CA LEU A 147 -19.31 -2.40 6.34
C LEU A 147 -20.72 -2.89 6.62
N VAL A 148 -21.31 -3.53 5.62
CA VAL A 148 -22.67 -4.09 5.69
C VAL A 148 -22.69 -5.51 5.12
N GLY A 149 -23.67 -6.30 5.55
CA GLY A 149 -23.90 -7.65 5.01
C GLY A 149 -22.71 -8.58 5.21
N GLU A 150 -22.29 -9.24 4.13
CA GLU A 150 -21.23 -10.26 4.15
C GLU A 150 -19.81 -9.72 4.38
N ASP A 151 -19.61 -8.41 4.21
CA ASP A 151 -18.30 -7.80 4.46
C ASP A 151 -18.04 -7.56 5.97
N VAL A 152 -19.08 -7.69 6.82
CA VAL A 152 -18.93 -7.58 8.28
C VAL A 152 -18.42 -8.88 8.87
N ASN A 153 -17.29 -8.81 9.59
CA ASN A 153 -16.72 -9.90 10.36
C ASN A 153 -16.51 -9.48 11.82
N MET A 154 -17.25 -10.13 12.73
CA MET A 154 -17.16 -9.90 14.17
C MET A 154 -16.44 -11.01 14.94
N SER A 155 -15.97 -12.07 14.27
CA SER A 155 -15.48 -13.29 14.94
C SER A 155 -14.28 -13.05 15.85
N GLY A 156 -13.42 -12.10 15.51
CA GLY A 156 -12.25 -11.71 16.29
C GLY A 156 -12.38 -10.37 17.02
N CYS A 157 -13.59 -9.80 17.10
CA CYS A 157 -13.81 -8.59 17.90
C CYS A 157 -13.81 -8.93 19.40
N PHE A 158 -13.53 -7.93 20.24
CA PHE A 158 -13.73 -8.08 21.69
C PHE A 158 -15.20 -8.41 22.00
N ALA A 159 -15.44 -9.12 23.10
CA ALA A 159 -16.79 -9.52 23.50
C ALA A 159 -17.66 -8.30 23.80
N ASP A 160 -18.90 -8.35 23.30
CA ASP A 160 -19.93 -7.34 23.51
C ASP A 160 -20.44 -7.32 24.95
N GLY A 161 -20.91 -6.14 25.38
CA GLY A 161 -21.44 -5.92 26.71
C GLY A 161 -20.36 -5.67 27.75
N GLU A 162 -20.64 -6.06 29.00
CA GLU A 162 -19.72 -5.90 30.12
C GLU A 162 -18.75 -7.08 30.22
N ASN A 163 -17.46 -6.82 30.07
CA ASN A 163 -16.40 -7.82 30.09
C ASN A 163 -15.14 -7.28 30.76
N THR A 164 -14.07 -8.09 30.82
CA THR A 164 -12.77 -7.67 31.35
C THR A 164 -11.72 -7.60 30.24
N ILE A 165 -10.82 -6.64 30.38
CA ILE A 165 -9.70 -6.41 29.46
C ILE A 165 -8.44 -6.13 30.26
N ASN A 166 -7.32 -6.68 29.83
CA ASN A 166 -6.00 -6.43 30.40
C ASN A 166 -5.28 -5.40 29.54
N ILE A 167 -4.91 -4.26 30.12
CA ILE A 167 -4.17 -3.17 29.49
C ILE A 167 -2.83 -3.03 30.21
N GLY A 168 -1.74 -3.42 29.55
CA GLY A 168 -0.39 -3.28 30.11
C GLY A 168 -0.15 -4.05 31.41
N GLY A 169 -0.85 -5.17 31.63
CA GLY A 169 -0.77 -5.98 32.85
C GLY A 169 -1.88 -5.71 33.87
N GLU A 170 -2.61 -4.59 33.72
CA GLU A 170 -3.67 -4.18 34.63
C GLU A 170 -5.04 -4.59 34.08
N VAL A 171 -5.88 -5.20 34.93
CA VAL A 171 -7.24 -5.62 34.55
C VAL A 171 -8.24 -4.50 34.82
N TYR A 172 -9.07 -4.23 33.83
CA TYR A 172 -10.21 -3.30 33.86
C TYR A 172 -11.49 -4.02 33.44
N THR A 173 -12.62 -3.58 33.98
CA THR A 173 -13.94 -3.89 33.41
C THR A 173 -14.27 -2.86 32.34
N TYR A 174 -14.93 -3.28 31.26
CA TYR A 174 -15.34 -2.40 30.18
C TYR A 174 -16.73 -2.73 29.66
N THR A 175 -17.35 -1.74 29.01
CA THR A 175 -18.55 -1.89 28.19
C THR A 175 -18.26 -1.51 26.74
N TYR A 176 -18.83 -2.26 25.81
CA TYR A 176 -18.55 -2.15 24.38
C TYR A 176 -19.65 -2.79 23.53
N THR A 177 -19.89 -2.25 22.33
CA THR A 177 -20.81 -2.79 21.32
C THR A 177 -20.08 -2.91 19.97
N ALA A 178 -19.68 -4.12 19.57
CA ALA A 178 -18.87 -4.40 18.38
C ALA A 178 -19.46 -3.81 17.10
N ALA A 179 -20.79 -3.87 16.94
CA ALA A 179 -21.47 -3.39 15.74
C ALA A 179 -21.35 -1.87 15.52
N THR A 180 -21.14 -1.07 16.57
CA THR A 180 -21.16 0.41 16.48
C THR A 180 -19.91 1.08 17.02
N GLU A 181 -19.11 0.38 17.83
CA GLU A 181 -17.92 0.89 18.49
C GLU A 181 -16.62 0.28 17.96
N ASN A 182 -16.71 -0.58 16.92
CA ASN A 182 -15.57 -0.84 16.04
C ASN A 182 -15.48 0.22 14.96
N LYS A 183 -14.28 0.78 14.82
CA LYS A 183 -13.99 1.86 13.87
C LYS A 183 -12.67 1.58 13.17
N ASN A 184 -12.38 2.38 12.15
CA ASN A 184 -11.19 2.23 11.33
C ASN A 184 -10.38 3.52 11.34
N GLY A 185 -9.09 3.39 11.62
CA GLY A 185 -8.19 4.54 11.71
C GLY A 185 -7.61 5.00 10.38
N ARG A 186 -7.84 4.24 9.29
CA ARG A 186 -7.40 4.54 7.94
C ARG A 186 -8.61 4.42 7.01
N THR A 187 -8.92 5.49 6.31
CA THR A 187 -10.09 5.60 5.43
C THR A 187 -9.69 6.25 4.11
N ILE A 188 -10.43 5.95 3.04
CA ILE A 188 -10.14 6.54 1.73
C ILE A 188 -10.42 8.04 1.73
N THR A 189 -11.44 8.55 2.45
CA THR A 189 -11.61 10.01 2.63
C THR A 189 -10.41 10.64 3.36
N GLY A 190 -9.82 9.92 4.31
CA GLY A 190 -8.64 10.35 5.05
C GLY A 190 -7.44 10.59 4.15
N PHE A 191 -7.35 9.88 3.04
CA PHE A 191 -6.27 10.02 2.06
C PHE A 191 -6.26 11.35 1.32
N SER A 192 -7.39 12.05 1.24
CA SER A 192 -7.47 13.39 0.65
C SER A 192 -7.54 14.49 1.72
N THR A 193 -8.34 14.29 2.77
CA THR A 193 -8.55 15.31 3.82
C THR A 193 -7.30 15.61 4.65
N GLN A 194 -6.32 14.69 4.69
CA GLN A 194 -5.06 14.89 5.43
C GLN A 194 -3.91 15.46 4.57
N LEU A 195 -4.13 15.69 3.26
CA LEU A 195 -3.03 16.09 2.36
C LEU A 195 -2.49 17.48 2.66
N GLU A 196 -3.28 18.40 3.20
CA GLU A 196 -2.79 19.71 3.64
C GLU A 196 -1.70 19.55 4.70
N ASP A 197 -2.02 18.86 5.79
CA ASP A 197 -1.09 18.69 6.91
C ASP A 197 0.12 17.85 6.51
N LYS A 198 -0.09 16.79 5.71
CA LYS A 198 0.96 15.85 5.34
C LYS A 198 1.85 16.31 4.19
N LEU A 199 1.30 16.94 3.15
CA LEU A 199 2.03 17.25 1.92
C LEU A 199 2.27 18.75 1.67
N LYS A 200 1.48 19.64 2.29
CA LYS A 200 1.71 21.10 2.19
C LYS A 200 2.51 21.62 3.37
N ASN A 201 2.18 21.15 4.58
CA ASN A 201 2.77 21.60 5.83
C ASN A 201 3.77 20.58 6.42
N GLY A 202 4.00 19.47 5.72
CA GLY A 202 4.86 18.37 6.15
C GLY A 202 6.36 18.68 6.06
N PRO A 203 7.21 17.80 6.63
CA PRO A 203 8.65 18.02 6.77
C PRO A 203 9.40 18.21 5.43
N GLY A 204 9.03 17.47 4.40
CA GLY A 204 9.62 17.53 3.05
C GLY A 204 8.91 18.46 2.08
N ALA A 205 7.92 19.23 2.55
CA ALA A 205 7.11 20.07 1.68
C ALA A 205 7.93 21.25 1.05
N PRO A 206 7.56 21.71 -0.16
CA PRO A 206 6.46 21.20 -0.98
C PRO A 206 6.85 19.99 -1.86
N TYR A 207 6.00 18.97 -1.89
CA TYR A 207 6.17 17.81 -2.79
C TYR A 207 5.62 18.11 -4.19
N ALA A 208 6.43 17.85 -5.21
CA ALA A 208 6.15 18.29 -6.58
C ALA A 208 4.83 17.71 -7.15
N ASP A 209 4.62 16.40 -6.98
CA ASP A 209 3.43 15.71 -7.49
C ASP A 209 2.14 16.27 -6.88
N PHE A 210 2.11 16.44 -5.55
CA PHE A 210 0.98 17.05 -4.85
C PHE A 210 0.73 18.50 -5.30
N GLU A 211 1.78 19.29 -5.48
CA GLU A 211 1.66 20.67 -5.90
C GLU A 211 1.04 20.84 -7.29
N TYR A 212 1.21 19.88 -8.21
CA TYR A 212 0.49 19.91 -9.49
C TYR A 212 -1.02 19.90 -9.26
N PHE A 213 -1.50 19.00 -8.41
CA PHE A 213 -2.93 18.83 -8.11
C PHE A 213 -3.49 19.99 -7.30
N ARG A 214 -2.84 20.36 -6.19
CA ARG A 214 -3.29 21.45 -5.33
C ARG A 214 -3.40 22.77 -6.10
N LYS A 215 -2.43 23.09 -6.97
CA LYS A 215 -2.47 24.32 -7.78
C LYS A 215 -3.53 24.27 -8.87
N TYR A 216 -3.73 23.12 -9.51
CA TYR A 216 -4.74 22.97 -10.56
C TYR A 216 -6.16 23.11 -9.99
N TYR A 217 -6.47 22.37 -8.93
CA TYR A 217 -7.80 22.38 -8.30
C TYR A 217 -8.02 23.56 -7.36
N GLY A 218 -6.95 24.12 -6.81
CA GLY A 218 -7.01 25.25 -5.86
C GLY A 218 -7.30 24.84 -4.41
N THR A 219 -7.36 23.54 -4.11
CA THR A 219 -7.60 22.99 -2.76
C THR A 219 -6.75 21.74 -2.52
N SER A 220 -6.42 21.46 -1.26
CA SER A 220 -5.59 20.33 -0.85
C SER A 220 -6.35 19.00 -0.86
N ASP A 221 -7.63 19.04 -0.51
CA ASP A 221 -8.55 17.91 -0.37
C ASP A 221 -9.40 17.66 -1.63
N TYR A 222 -8.86 17.99 -2.81
CA TYR A 222 -9.56 18.00 -4.09
C TYR A 222 -10.25 16.66 -4.42
N ALA A 223 -9.65 15.53 -4.04
CA ALA A 223 -10.19 14.21 -4.34
C ALA A 223 -11.40 13.87 -3.47
N ASP A 224 -11.46 14.37 -2.23
CA ASP A 224 -12.61 14.25 -1.35
C ASP A 224 -13.78 15.12 -1.83
N GLN A 225 -13.50 16.38 -2.17
CA GLN A 225 -14.52 17.28 -2.73
C GLN A 225 -15.11 16.72 -4.03
N TRP A 226 -14.30 16.07 -4.87
CA TRP A 226 -14.76 15.40 -6.09
C TRP A 226 -15.69 14.22 -5.80
N VAL A 227 -15.30 13.33 -4.87
CA VAL A 227 -16.09 12.14 -4.52
C VAL A 227 -17.39 12.51 -3.79
N ASN A 228 -17.34 13.44 -2.83
CA ASN A 228 -18.54 13.89 -2.11
C ASN A 228 -19.53 14.60 -3.02
N ALA A 229 -19.06 15.47 -3.92
CA ALA A 229 -19.94 16.08 -4.91
C ALA A 229 -20.62 15.02 -5.80
N ALA A 230 -19.95 13.90 -6.10
CA ALA A 230 -20.55 12.81 -6.87
C ALA A 230 -21.62 12.03 -6.07
N PHE A 231 -21.37 11.73 -4.79
CA PHE A 231 -22.39 11.14 -3.91
C PHE A 231 -23.64 12.02 -3.81
N GLU A 232 -23.44 13.32 -3.61
CA GLU A 232 -24.51 14.31 -3.46
C GLU A 232 -25.22 14.64 -4.79
N GLY A 233 -24.63 14.29 -5.94
CA GLY A 233 -25.10 14.78 -7.24
C GLY A 233 -24.95 16.29 -7.38
N GLY A 234 -23.97 16.86 -6.69
CA GLY A 234 -23.68 18.28 -6.63
C GLY A 234 -22.65 18.74 -7.66
N ARG A 235 -22.10 19.93 -7.41
CA ARG A 235 -21.09 20.59 -8.24
C ARG A 235 -19.81 20.77 -7.44
N THR A 236 -18.67 20.63 -8.09
CA THR A 236 -17.40 21.06 -7.49
C THR A 236 -17.22 22.57 -7.64
N SER A 237 -16.34 23.16 -6.83
CA SER A 237 -15.98 24.59 -6.89
C SER A 237 -14.46 24.79 -6.89
N PHE A 238 -13.79 24.18 -7.85
CA PHE A 238 -12.34 24.24 -8.06
C PHE A 238 -11.91 25.44 -8.90
N THR A 239 -10.61 25.74 -8.84
CA THR A 239 -9.96 26.72 -9.75
C THR A 239 -9.99 26.23 -11.20
N ASN A 240 -9.66 24.97 -11.44
CA ASN A 240 -9.81 24.29 -12.74
C ASN A 240 -10.45 22.91 -12.54
N GLY A 241 -10.97 22.32 -13.62
CA GLY A 241 -11.45 20.94 -13.59
C GLY A 241 -12.83 20.75 -12.95
N ASN A 242 -13.70 21.78 -12.98
CA ASN A 242 -15.02 21.68 -12.37
C ASN A 242 -15.92 20.61 -13.01
N ALA A 243 -16.73 19.95 -12.20
CA ALA A 243 -17.73 18.99 -12.64
C ALA A 243 -19.10 19.30 -12.01
N ASP A 244 -20.15 18.92 -12.71
CA ASP A 244 -21.54 19.08 -12.29
C ASP A 244 -22.24 17.73 -12.38
N PHE A 245 -22.20 16.97 -11.28
CA PHE A 245 -22.68 15.61 -11.23
C PHE A 245 -24.22 15.52 -11.21
N SER A 246 -24.94 16.64 -11.06
CA SER A 246 -26.39 16.69 -11.24
C SER A 246 -26.84 16.30 -12.66
N GLN A 247 -25.90 16.34 -13.62
CA GLN A 247 -26.14 15.94 -15.01
C GLN A 247 -26.10 14.43 -15.24
N TYR A 248 -25.72 13.63 -14.25
CA TYR A 248 -25.64 12.17 -14.34
C TYR A 248 -26.59 11.49 -13.37
N GLY A 249 -27.16 10.37 -13.81
CA GLY A 249 -27.84 9.41 -12.94
C GLY A 249 -26.86 8.63 -12.06
N MET A 250 -27.37 7.59 -11.38
CA MET A 250 -26.52 6.69 -10.59
C MET A 250 -25.48 5.98 -11.44
N GLU A 251 -25.76 5.72 -12.73
CA GLU A 251 -24.82 5.02 -13.61
C GLU A 251 -23.51 5.81 -13.82
N GLY A 252 -23.60 7.10 -14.15
CA GLY A 252 -22.44 7.96 -14.29
C GLY A 252 -21.76 8.23 -12.95
N ARG A 253 -22.55 8.59 -11.92
CA ARG A 253 -22.00 8.92 -10.59
C ARG A 253 -21.30 7.74 -9.93
N GLU A 254 -21.76 6.50 -10.15
CA GLU A 254 -21.05 5.27 -9.77
C GLU A 254 -19.60 5.31 -10.26
N GLN A 255 -19.40 5.60 -11.56
CA GLN A 255 -18.07 5.56 -12.15
C GLN A 255 -17.18 6.69 -11.62
N ILE A 256 -17.75 7.89 -11.43
CA ILE A 256 -17.04 9.01 -10.84
C ILE A 256 -16.51 8.66 -9.44
N ILE A 257 -17.34 8.05 -8.60
CA ILE A 257 -16.97 7.65 -7.23
C ILE A 257 -15.88 6.59 -7.29
N LYS A 258 -16.13 5.46 -7.97
CA LYS A 258 -15.18 4.32 -8.05
C LYS A 258 -13.79 4.74 -8.50
N LYS A 259 -13.72 5.61 -9.52
CA LYS A 259 -12.44 6.08 -10.08
C LYS A 259 -11.83 7.20 -9.25
N GLY A 260 -12.64 8.08 -8.65
CA GLY A 260 -12.16 9.14 -7.76
C GLY A 260 -11.54 8.59 -6.48
N THR A 261 -12.14 7.56 -5.89
CA THR A 261 -11.58 6.88 -4.72
C THR A 261 -10.26 6.18 -5.05
N ALA A 262 -10.21 5.38 -6.12
CA ALA A 262 -9.00 4.62 -6.46
C ALA A 262 -7.89 5.46 -7.12
N TYR A 263 -8.21 6.41 -7.99
CA TYR A 263 -7.22 7.05 -8.88
C TYR A 263 -6.96 8.54 -8.56
N MET A 264 -7.68 9.10 -7.58
CA MET A 264 -7.38 10.45 -7.06
C MET A 264 -7.01 10.37 -5.58
N ASN A 265 -7.84 9.75 -4.74
CA ASN A 265 -7.56 9.60 -3.30
C ASN A 265 -6.38 8.65 -3.07
N VAL A 266 -6.52 7.37 -3.44
CA VAL A 266 -5.47 6.36 -3.21
C VAL A 266 -4.20 6.65 -4.02
N TRP A 267 -4.34 7.14 -5.25
CA TRP A 267 -3.18 7.52 -6.08
C TRP A 267 -2.27 8.54 -5.39
N MET A 268 -2.82 9.65 -4.89
CA MET A 268 -2.01 10.69 -4.25
C MET A 268 -1.43 10.22 -2.92
N TYR A 269 -2.18 9.39 -2.20
CA TYR A 269 -1.70 8.86 -0.92
C TYR A 269 -0.62 7.79 -1.09
N THR A 270 -0.64 7.04 -2.19
CA THR A 270 0.48 6.19 -2.60
C THR A 270 1.77 7.01 -2.75
N ILE A 271 1.68 8.17 -3.43
CA ILE A 271 2.82 9.09 -3.56
C ILE A 271 3.24 9.67 -2.20
N ARG A 272 2.28 9.98 -1.32
CA ARG A 272 2.56 10.44 0.06
C ARG A 272 3.46 9.47 0.81
N GLU A 273 3.15 8.17 0.75
CA GLU A 273 3.91 7.17 1.49
C GLU A 273 5.35 7.05 1.00
N PHE A 274 5.57 7.12 -0.31
CA PHE A 274 6.92 7.15 -0.85
C PHE A 274 7.68 8.43 -0.49
N GLU A 275 7.01 9.59 -0.39
CA GLU A 275 7.65 10.82 0.08
C GLU A 275 8.00 10.76 1.57
N ASP A 276 7.13 10.18 2.40
CA ASP A 276 7.38 9.96 3.83
C ASP A 276 8.60 9.07 4.05
N ALA A 277 8.71 7.99 3.29
CA ALA A 277 9.88 7.12 3.28
C ALA A 277 11.18 7.89 2.98
N LEU A 278 11.13 8.85 2.06
CA LEU A 278 12.29 9.64 1.68
C LEU A 278 12.67 10.72 2.71
N ASP A 279 11.68 11.27 3.42
CA ASP A 279 11.91 12.26 4.48
C ASP A 279 12.57 11.63 5.70
N ASP A 280 12.18 10.40 6.03
CA ASP A 280 12.74 9.67 7.15
C ASP A 280 14.08 9.01 6.82
N CYS A 281 14.41 8.82 5.54
CA CYS A 281 15.63 8.15 5.09
C CYS A 281 16.91 8.77 5.68
N LYS A 282 17.70 7.96 6.39
CA LYS A 282 18.99 8.34 6.96
C LYS A 282 20.15 7.82 6.12
N ARG A 283 21.05 8.73 5.72
CA ARG A 283 22.23 8.42 4.91
C ARG A 283 23.28 7.67 5.71
N GLY A 284 23.90 6.66 5.09
CA GLY A 284 25.07 5.96 5.64
C GLY A 284 24.80 5.15 6.92
N CYS A 285 23.53 4.90 7.27
CA CYS A 285 23.15 4.06 8.40
C CYS A 285 22.26 2.91 7.92
N ILE A 286 22.73 1.67 8.09
CA ILE A 286 22.01 0.47 7.66
C ILE A 286 20.88 0.10 8.65
N ASN A 287 21.04 0.40 9.94
CA ASN A 287 20.07 0.00 11.00
C ASN A 287 19.14 1.15 11.42
N CYS A 288 19.04 2.21 10.62
CA CYS A 288 18.22 3.39 10.94
C CYS A 288 16.99 3.55 10.04
N ASN A 289 16.81 2.66 9.04
CA ASN A 289 15.86 2.87 7.96
C ASN A 289 14.67 1.89 8.00
N ASP A 290 14.38 1.29 9.15
CA ASP A 290 13.19 0.44 9.32
C ASP A 290 11.89 1.22 9.10
N ASP A 291 11.78 2.43 9.67
CA ASP A 291 10.63 3.32 9.47
C ASP A 291 10.48 3.79 8.00
N PRO A 292 11.55 4.28 7.32
CA PRO A 292 11.53 4.53 5.87
C PRO A 292 11.09 3.35 5.02
N VAL A 293 11.59 2.15 5.33
CA VAL A 293 11.22 0.92 4.61
C VAL A 293 9.75 0.59 4.85
N HIS A 294 9.26 0.81 6.07
CA HIS A 294 7.85 0.64 6.38
C HIS A 294 6.95 1.54 5.53
N ALA A 295 7.22 2.85 5.51
CA ALA A 295 6.46 3.79 4.69
C ALA A 295 6.56 3.45 3.19
N TRP A 296 7.71 2.99 2.70
CA TRP A 296 7.84 2.54 1.31
C TRP A 296 6.96 1.32 1.00
N ASP A 297 6.94 0.33 1.90
CA ASP A 297 6.08 -0.84 1.79
C ASP A 297 4.58 -0.47 1.85
N GLU A 298 4.21 0.55 2.65
CA GLU A 298 2.84 1.10 2.67
C GLU A 298 2.45 1.65 1.29
N GLY A 299 3.36 2.39 0.65
CA GLY A 299 3.17 2.89 -0.71
C GLY A 299 2.91 1.77 -1.72
N VAL A 300 3.68 0.68 -1.66
CA VAL A 300 3.43 -0.48 -2.52
C VAL A 300 2.05 -1.09 -2.25
N CYS A 301 1.67 -1.25 -0.97
CA CYS A 301 0.34 -1.73 -0.59
C CYS A 301 -0.81 -0.87 -1.14
N PHE A 302 -0.65 0.45 -1.17
CA PHE A 302 -1.68 1.35 -1.71
C PHE A 302 -1.71 1.39 -3.24
N TYR A 303 -0.62 1.00 -3.91
CA TYR A 303 -0.63 0.75 -5.35
C TYR A 303 -1.37 -0.55 -5.70
N THR A 304 -1.10 -1.63 -4.96
CA THR A 304 -1.56 -2.99 -5.27
C THR A 304 -2.89 -3.35 -4.63
N GLY A 305 -2.98 -3.28 -3.30
CA GLY A 305 -4.03 -3.89 -2.50
C GLY A 305 -3.73 -5.33 -2.06
N SER A 306 -4.47 -5.81 -1.07
CA SER A 306 -4.42 -7.18 -0.56
C SER A 306 -5.04 -8.22 -1.51
N LEU A 307 -6.03 -7.82 -2.31
CA LEU A 307 -6.83 -8.68 -3.18
C LEU A 307 -6.12 -9.09 -4.48
N GLU A 308 -4.96 -8.50 -4.80
CA GLU A 308 -4.08 -8.98 -5.88
C GLU A 308 -3.32 -10.26 -5.49
N GLY A 309 -3.36 -10.64 -4.21
CA GLY A 309 -2.63 -11.79 -3.69
C GLY A 309 -1.11 -11.69 -3.83
N GLN A 310 -0.44 -12.82 -3.69
CA GLN A 310 1.02 -12.90 -3.73
C GLN A 310 1.61 -12.88 -5.15
N ASP A 311 0.85 -13.35 -6.13
CA ASP A 311 1.29 -13.48 -7.53
C ASP A 311 0.91 -12.28 -8.40
N GLY A 312 0.01 -11.42 -7.93
CA GLY A 312 -0.47 -10.27 -8.70
C GLY A 312 -1.41 -10.69 -9.82
N ALA A 313 -2.09 -11.84 -9.65
CA ALA A 313 -3.13 -12.24 -10.59
C ALA A 313 -4.27 -11.21 -10.58
N PRO A 314 -4.92 -10.90 -11.72
CA PRO A 314 -5.86 -9.79 -11.82
C PRO A 314 -7.15 -10.02 -11.02
N SER A 315 -7.15 -9.61 -9.75
CA SER A 315 -8.32 -9.65 -8.86
C SER A 315 -8.44 -8.43 -7.95
N GLY A 316 -7.53 -7.46 -8.05
CA GLY A 316 -7.53 -6.27 -7.22
C GLY A 316 -8.55 -5.20 -7.59
N TYR A 317 -8.49 -4.09 -6.85
CA TYR A 317 -9.42 -2.96 -6.97
C TYR A 317 -8.70 -1.60 -7.08
N LEU A 318 -7.36 -1.60 -7.03
CA LEU A 318 -6.53 -0.39 -7.03
C LEU A 318 -5.78 -0.21 -8.37
N LEU A 319 -4.60 0.41 -8.33
CA LEU A 319 -3.87 0.83 -9.52
C LEU A 319 -3.21 -0.32 -10.28
N HIS A 320 -2.77 -1.36 -9.57
CA HIS A 320 -2.23 -2.57 -10.18
C HIS A 320 -3.25 -3.22 -11.12
N GLN A 321 -4.46 -3.53 -10.64
CA GLN A 321 -5.57 -4.01 -11.46
C GLN A 321 -5.93 -3.07 -12.62
N LEU A 322 -5.82 -1.74 -12.41
CA LEU A 322 -6.07 -0.78 -13.48
C LEU A 322 -5.05 -0.97 -14.62
N ALA A 323 -3.77 -1.13 -14.30
CA ALA A 323 -2.72 -1.40 -15.27
C ALA A 323 -2.98 -2.72 -16.03
N ASP A 324 -3.41 -3.77 -15.34
CA ASP A 324 -3.79 -5.05 -15.97
C ASP A 324 -4.88 -4.82 -17.02
N LYS A 325 -5.97 -4.15 -16.63
CA LYS A 325 -7.11 -3.85 -17.52
C LYS A 325 -6.69 -3.02 -18.73
N ARG A 326 -5.84 -2.00 -18.53
CA ARG A 326 -5.45 -1.09 -19.61
C ARG A 326 -4.45 -1.72 -20.57
N SER A 327 -3.59 -2.63 -20.13
CA SER A 327 -2.64 -3.27 -21.04
C SER A 327 -3.29 -4.10 -22.14
N LEU A 328 -4.39 -4.80 -21.81
CA LEU A 328 -5.22 -5.51 -22.78
C LEU A 328 -5.85 -4.54 -23.79
N ASP A 329 -6.33 -3.38 -23.31
CA ASP A 329 -6.92 -2.34 -24.16
C ASP A 329 -5.88 -1.65 -25.06
N PHE A 330 -4.60 -1.57 -24.66
CA PHE A 330 -3.57 -0.76 -25.33
C PHE A 330 -2.44 -1.56 -25.99
N LYS A 331 -2.52 -2.90 -25.92
CA LYS A 331 -1.47 -3.81 -26.39
C LYS A 331 -0.12 -3.47 -25.76
N THR A 332 -0.09 -3.42 -24.44
CA THR A 332 1.11 -3.19 -23.62
C THR A 332 1.34 -4.31 -22.61
N GLY A 333 0.86 -5.52 -22.93
CA GLY A 333 1.08 -6.74 -22.15
C GLY A 333 2.46 -7.33 -22.40
N GLY A 334 2.86 -8.23 -21.49
CA GLY A 334 4.13 -8.94 -21.55
C GLY A 334 5.34 -8.10 -21.14
N PRO A 335 6.51 -8.72 -20.88
CA PRO A 335 7.73 -8.02 -20.47
C PRO A 335 8.22 -6.97 -21.48
N ASP A 336 7.97 -7.20 -22.77
CA ASP A 336 8.36 -6.28 -23.85
C ASP A 336 7.30 -5.19 -24.10
N GLY A 337 6.10 -5.30 -23.51
CA GLY A 337 5.01 -4.34 -23.68
C GLY A 337 4.43 -4.31 -25.09
N THR A 338 4.41 -5.46 -25.77
CA THR A 338 3.90 -5.58 -27.13
C THR A 338 2.75 -6.57 -27.26
N ASP A 339 2.39 -7.24 -26.17
CA ASP A 339 1.45 -8.35 -26.18
C ASP A 339 0.04 -7.87 -25.83
N VAL A 340 -0.94 -8.72 -26.14
CA VAL A 340 -2.38 -8.46 -25.93
C VAL A 340 -2.94 -9.30 -24.78
N ASP A 341 -2.07 -10.02 -24.09
CA ASP A 341 -2.32 -10.90 -22.95
C ASP A 341 -1.13 -10.84 -21.98
N GLY A 342 -1.25 -11.57 -20.86
CA GLY A 342 -0.25 -11.59 -19.80
C GLY A 342 -0.27 -10.34 -18.90
N GLN A 343 0.67 -10.30 -17.96
CA GLN A 343 0.83 -9.19 -17.03
C GLN A 343 1.30 -7.94 -17.80
N PRO A 344 0.82 -6.73 -17.45
CA PRO A 344 1.22 -5.49 -18.10
C PRO A 344 2.71 -5.23 -17.89
N LYS A 345 3.40 -4.75 -18.94
CA LYS A 345 4.77 -4.24 -18.82
C LYS A 345 4.91 -3.24 -17.67
N LEU A 346 3.89 -2.40 -17.48
CA LEU A 346 3.84 -1.42 -16.41
C LEU A 346 3.97 -2.05 -15.01
N ASN A 347 3.27 -3.16 -14.72
CA ASN A 347 3.39 -3.80 -13.41
C ASN A 347 4.77 -4.43 -13.24
N TYR A 348 5.37 -5.00 -14.29
CA TYR A 348 6.77 -5.45 -14.22
C TYR A 348 7.71 -4.28 -13.86
N ASP A 349 7.64 -3.19 -14.62
CA ASP A 349 8.50 -2.02 -14.41
C ASP A 349 8.31 -1.44 -12.99
N LEU A 350 7.07 -1.32 -12.51
CA LEU A 350 6.79 -0.79 -11.19
C LEU A 350 7.24 -1.72 -10.07
N MET A 351 7.05 -3.05 -10.19
CA MET A 351 7.54 -3.99 -9.18
C MET A 351 9.07 -3.97 -9.07
N ASP A 352 9.77 -3.82 -10.20
CA ASP A 352 11.22 -3.64 -10.22
C ASP A 352 11.65 -2.32 -9.55
N GLU A 353 10.98 -1.21 -9.84
CA GLU A 353 11.26 0.07 -9.20
C GLU A 353 10.93 0.06 -7.69
N PHE A 354 9.84 -0.61 -7.27
CA PHE A 354 9.50 -0.78 -5.86
C PHE A 354 10.59 -1.57 -5.12
N ALA A 355 11.04 -2.69 -5.69
CA ALA A 355 12.12 -3.49 -5.12
C ALA A 355 13.44 -2.69 -5.06
N LEU A 356 13.75 -1.93 -6.12
CA LEU A 356 14.93 -1.08 -6.19
C LEU A 356 14.92 0.01 -5.12
N GLY A 357 13.81 0.72 -4.97
CA GLY A 357 13.67 1.79 -3.98
C GLY A 357 13.76 1.27 -2.55
N ASN A 358 13.12 0.13 -2.26
CA ASN A 358 13.24 -0.54 -0.97
C ASN A 358 14.72 -0.85 -0.64
N TYR A 359 15.45 -1.47 -1.58
CA TYR A 359 16.88 -1.75 -1.41
C TYR A 359 17.72 -0.48 -1.20
N GLN A 360 17.42 0.59 -1.95
CA GLN A 360 18.10 1.87 -1.81
C GLN A 360 17.86 2.51 -0.44
N LEU A 361 16.65 2.39 0.13
CA LEU A 361 16.35 2.83 1.49
C LEU A 361 17.06 1.99 2.54
N GLN A 362 17.02 0.66 2.43
CA GLN A 362 17.75 -0.25 3.34
C GLN A 362 19.26 0.02 3.35
N SER A 363 19.83 0.37 2.20
CA SER A 363 21.25 0.73 2.08
C SER A 363 21.56 2.20 2.42
N GLY A 364 20.57 3.00 2.80
CA GLY A 364 20.72 4.42 3.13
C GLY A 364 21.09 5.31 1.94
N ASN A 365 20.84 4.85 0.71
CA ASN A 365 21.06 5.59 -0.53
C ASN A 365 19.85 6.47 -0.90
N CYS A 366 19.49 7.37 0.00
CA CYS A 366 18.34 8.27 -0.15
C CYS A 366 18.30 9.06 -1.46
N PRO A 367 19.43 9.58 -2.00
CA PRO A 367 19.41 10.29 -3.29
C PRO A 367 19.00 9.40 -4.48
N SER A 368 19.33 8.10 -4.44
CA SER A 368 18.89 7.17 -5.48
C SER A 368 17.42 6.79 -5.29
N ALA A 369 17.01 6.55 -4.03
CA ALA A 369 15.61 6.28 -3.69
C ALA A 369 14.68 7.40 -4.19
N ARG A 370 15.10 8.66 -4.06
CA ARG A 370 14.34 9.81 -4.60
C ARG A 370 14.15 9.75 -6.12
N LYS A 371 15.19 9.38 -6.88
CA LYS A 371 15.09 9.22 -8.34
C LYS A 371 14.18 8.05 -8.72
N THR A 372 14.25 6.95 -7.99
CA THR A 372 13.36 5.80 -8.18
C THR A 372 11.91 6.18 -7.89
N LYS A 373 11.63 6.95 -6.82
CA LYS A 373 10.28 7.51 -6.58
C LYS A 373 9.80 8.37 -7.74
N GLU A 374 10.64 9.28 -8.24
CA GLU A 374 10.30 10.13 -9.39
C GLU A 374 9.92 9.29 -10.62
N ARG A 375 10.63 8.17 -10.87
CA ARG A 375 10.29 7.24 -11.96
C ARG A 375 8.96 6.53 -11.71
N ILE A 376 8.72 6.04 -10.49
CA ILE A 376 7.43 5.43 -10.09
C ILE A 376 6.28 6.40 -10.36
N ALA A 377 6.39 7.65 -9.91
CA ALA A 377 5.34 8.65 -10.09
C ALA A 377 5.03 8.91 -11.58
N GLN A 378 6.06 8.95 -12.44
CA GLN A 378 5.89 9.08 -13.89
C GLN A 378 5.09 7.91 -14.47
N LEU A 379 5.52 6.68 -14.15
CA LEU A 379 4.91 5.45 -14.64
C LEU A 379 3.45 5.29 -14.20
N MET A 380 3.12 5.67 -12.96
CA MET A 380 1.76 5.56 -12.43
C MET A 380 0.72 6.38 -13.19
N TYR A 381 1.09 7.36 -14.01
CA TYR A 381 0.12 8.12 -14.84
C TYR A 381 -0.35 7.39 -16.10
N ILE A 382 0.42 6.41 -16.60
CA ILE A 382 0.14 5.65 -17.82
C ILE A 382 -1.32 5.14 -17.88
N PRO A 383 -1.84 4.44 -16.86
CA PRO A 383 -3.16 3.85 -16.96
C PRO A 383 -4.30 4.88 -16.95
N MET A 384 -4.11 6.05 -16.34
CA MET A 384 -5.10 7.14 -16.42
C MET A 384 -5.11 7.80 -17.79
N ILE A 385 -3.94 7.99 -18.42
CA ILE A 385 -3.83 8.46 -19.81
C ILE A 385 -4.53 7.48 -20.76
N GLN A 386 -4.20 6.19 -20.63
CA GLN A 386 -4.84 5.11 -21.39
C GLN A 386 -6.36 5.11 -21.17
N GLY A 387 -6.82 5.24 -19.92
CA GLY A 387 -8.23 5.39 -19.58
C GLY A 387 -8.90 6.56 -20.33
N SER A 388 -8.35 7.77 -20.22
CA SER A 388 -8.90 8.95 -20.89
C SER A 388 -9.00 8.79 -22.41
N ILE A 389 -7.95 8.28 -23.05
CA ILE A 389 -7.92 8.06 -24.51
C ILE A 389 -8.97 7.03 -24.94
N ARG A 390 -9.06 5.92 -24.21
CA ARG A 390 -10.04 4.86 -24.49
C ARG A 390 -11.46 5.38 -24.43
N TYR A 391 -11.80 6.09 -23.35
CA TYR A 391 -13.17 6.57 -23.17
C TYR A 391 -13.52 7.72 -24.11
N ALA A 392 -12.54 8.54 -24.50
CA ALA A 392 -12.74 9.50 -25.59
C ALA A 392 -13.17 8.79 -26.88
N TYR A 393 -12.48 7.70 -27.25
CA TYR A 393 -12.82 6.91 -28.43
C TYR A 393 -14.19 6.25 -28.31
N LYS A 394 -14.51 5.63 -27.16
CA LYS A 394 -15.82 5.00 -26.95
C LYS A 394 -16.97 5.99 -27.11
N VAL A 395 -16.84 7.19 -26.54
CA VAL A 395 -17.87 8.23 -26.65
C VAL A 395 -18.01 8.74 -28.08
N ASP A 396 -16.90 9.04 -28.77
CA ASP A 396 -16.94 9.58 -30.13
C ASP A 396 -17.38 8.55 -31.18
N LYS A 397 -16.84 7.31 -31.13
CA LYS A 397 -16.97 6.34 -32.23
C LYS A 397 -17.88 5.15 -31.93
N LEU A 398 -18.07 4.81 -30.66
CA LEU A 398 -18.81 3.62 -30.26
C LEU A 398 -20.11 3.95 -29.51
N GLN A 399 -20.61 5.19 -29.66
CA GLN A 399 -21.87 5.66 -29.06
C GLN A 399 -21.90 5.49 -27.53
N GLY A 400 -20.74 5.70 -26.87
CA GLY A 400 -20.61 5.61 -25.42
C GLY A 400 -21.61 6.51 -24.68
N GLY A 401 -22.31 5.93 -23.71
CA GLY A 401 -23.38 6.58 -22.96
C GLY A 401 -22.89 7.35 -21.74
N GLU A 402 -23.78 7.53 -20.77
CA GLU A 402 -23.48 8.19 -19.50
C GLU A 402 -22.28 7.54 -18.79
N LYS A 403 -22.27 6.20 -18.71
CA LYS A 403 -21.18 5.42 -18.12
C LYS A 403 -19.81 5.76 -18.74
N GLU A 404 -19.69 5.67 -20.07
CA GLU A 404 -18.43 5.94 -20.77
C GLU A 404 -17.98 7.39 -20.62
N LYS A 405 -18.92 8.35 -20.66
CA LYS A 405 -18.61 9.76 -20.44
C LYS A 405 -18.09 10.00 -19.02
N ALA A 406 -18.71 9.38 -18.01
CA ALA A 406 -18.29 9.47 -16.63
C ALA A 406 -16.90 8.84 -16.39
N GLU A 407 -16.63 7.67 -16.96
CA GLU A 407 -15.30 7.06 -16.88
C GLU A 407 -14.23 7.95 -17.54
N GLY A 408 -14.51 8.51 -18.72
CA GLY A 408 -13.63 9.47 -19.38
C GLY A 408 -13.35 10.72 -18.54
N ALA A 409 -14.39 11.29 -17.93
CA ALA A 409 -14.26 12.45 -17.04
C ALA A 409 -13.40 12.15 -15.81
N ALA A 410 -13.61 11.00 -15.16
CA ALA A 410 -12.86 10.62 -13.97
C ALA A 410 -11.38 10.33 -14.27
N PHE A 411 -11.08 9.62 -15.36
CA PHE A 411 -9.68 9.41 -15.78
C PHE A 411 -8.99 10.72 -16.14
N ALA A 412 -9.69 11.61 -16.85
CA ALA A 412 -9.14 12.93 -17.18
C ALA A 412 -8.85 13.74 -15.91
N ALA A 413 -9.78 13.78 -14.94
CA ALA A 413 -9.58 14.45 -13.66
C ALA A 413 -8.30 13.95 -12.96
N ALA A 414 -8.07 12.64 -12.93
CA ALA A 414 -6.90 12.05 -12.27
C ALA A 414 -5.53 12.42 -12.89
N VAL A 415 -5.47 12.99 -14.11
CA VAL A 415 -4.19 13.31 -14.79
C VAL A 415 -4.09 14.75 -15.29
N LEU A 416 -5.21 15.46 -15.42
CA LEU A 416 -5.27 16.85 -15.89
C LEU A 416 -4.31 17.80 -15.16
N PRO A 417 -4.12 17.72 -13.83
CA PRO A 417 -3.16 18.58 -13.14
C PRO A 417 -1.73 18.42 -13.63
N ARG A 418 -1.30 17.17 -13.87
CA ARG A 418 0.04 16.86 -14.38
C ARG A 418 0.23 17.32 -15.82
N VAL A 419 -0.82 17.17 -16.65
CA VAL A 419 -0.83 17.68 -18.04
C VAL A 419 -0.82 19.19 -18.04
N HIS A 420 -1.61 19.85 -17.20
CA HIS A 420 -1.69 21.31 -17.12
C HIS A 420 -0.35 21.93 -16.74
N ALA A 421 0.38 21.30 -15.81
CA ALA A 421 1.73 21.72 -15.45
C ALA A 421 2.73 21.59 -16.60
N ALA A 422 2.53 20.64 -17.52
CA ALA A 422 3.36 20.48 -18.72
C ALA A 422 2.94 21.43 -19.85
N ASN A 423 1.63 21.53 -20.10
CA ASN A 423 0.99 22.34 -21.13
C ASN A 423 -0.50 22.59 -20.79
N SER A 424 -0.84 23.85 -20.46
CA SER A 424 -2.21 24.25 -20.09
C SER A 424 -3.22 24.14 -21.24
N ASP A 425 -2.78 24.32 -22.49
CA ASP A 425 -3.65 24.24 -23.67
C ASP A 425 -4.03 22.78 -23.96
N ALA A 426 -3.07 21.85 -23.82
CA ALA A 426 -3.33 20.42 -23.92
C ALA A 426 -4.33 19.96 -22.85
N ALA A 427 -4.13 20.39 -21.59
CA ALA A 427 -5.07 20.11 -20.52
C ALA A 427 -6.47 20.67 -20.81
N SER A 428 -6.56 21.89 -21.34
CA SER A 428 -7.84 22.52 -21.71
C SER A 428 -8.56 21.75 -22.82
N LYS A 429 -7.84 21.24 -23.83
CA LYS A 429 -8.41 20.38 -24.89
C LYS A 429 -8.96 19.08 -24.32
N ILE A 430 -8.21 18.41 -23.45
CA ILE A 430 -8.64 17.17 -22.80
C ILE A 430 -9.88 17.42 -21.95
N TYR A 431 -9.83 18.44 -21.08
CA TYR A 431 -10.95 18.79 -20.20
C TYR A 431 -12.22 19.13 -21.00
N ASN A 432 -12.13 19.98 -22.03
CA ASN A 432 -13.32 20.36 -22.81
C ASN A 432 -13.98 19.18 -23.53
N ASN A 433 -13.19 18.18 -23.94
CA ASN A 433 -13.68 16.98 -24.60
C ASN A 433 -14.22 15.91 -23.65
N LEU A 434 -13.73 15.84 -22.41
CA LEU A 434 -14.03 14.75 -21.47
C LEU A 434 -14.76 15.17 -20.19
N ARG A 435 -14.92 16.46 -19.90
CA ARG A 435 -15.61 16.92 -18.68
C ARG A 435 -17.04 16.40 -18.59
N VAL A 436 -17.55 16.34 -17.36
CA VAL A 436 -18.97 16.10 -17.09
C VAL A 436 -19.82 17.12 -17.86
N GLY A 437 -20.81 16.65 -18.59
CA GLY A 437 -21.67 17.50 -19.42
C GLY A 437 -21.07 17.93 -20.77
N ALA A 438 -19.94 17.37 -21.21
CA ALA A 438 -19.45 17.59 -22.57
C ALA A 438 -20.51 17.20 -23.61
N SER A 439 -20.83 18.14 -24.52
CA SER A 439 -21.84 17.93 -25.57
C SER A 439 -21.35 17.04 -26.70
N SER A 440 -20.04 17.05 -26.95
CA SER A 440 -19.36 16.24 -27.94
C SER A 440 -17.94 15.92 -27.50
N THR A 441 -17.39 14.82 -28.01
CA THR A 441 -16.00 14.42 -27.76
C THR A 441 -15.33 14.15 -29.10
N ASN A 442 -14.16 14.75 -29.30
CA ASN A 442 -13.25 14.44 -30.39
C ASN A 442 -12.07 13.64 -29.82
N HIS A 443 -12.08 12.32 -30.07
CA HIS A 443 -11.05 11.45 -29.51
C HIS A 443 -9.65 11.74 -30.07
N GLN A 444 -9.55 12.25 -31.30
CA GLN A 444 -8.27 12.55 -31.94
C GLN A 444 -7.62 13.77 -31.28
N GLU A 445 -8.41 14.78 -30.92
CA GLU A 445 -7.91 15.94 -30.16
C GLU A 445 -7.43 15.53 -28.77
N VAL A 446 -8.17 14.65 -28.09
CA VAL A 446 -7.76 14.11 -26.78
C VAL A 446 -6.44 13.35 -26.90
N LYS A 447 -6.34 12.42 -27.85
CA LYS A 447 -5.13 11.63 -28.09
C LYS A 447 -3.94 12.53 -28.43
N ALA A 448 -4.10 13.44 -29.39
CA ALA A 448 -3.03 14.35 -29.78
C ALA A 448 -2.59 15.29 -28.64
N ALA A 449 -3.52 15.73 -27.80
CA ALA A 449 -3.19 16.54 -26.62
C ALA A 449 -2.33 15.77 -25.62
N PHE A 450 -2.67 14.51 -25.32
CA PHE A 450 -1.84 13.65 -24.47
C PHE A 450 -0.47 13.37 -25.09
N GLU A 451 -0.41 12.97 -26.36
CA GLU A 451 0.84 12.68 -27.06
C GLU A 451 1.80 13.87 -27.10
N SER A 452 1.26 15.10 -27.14
CA SER A 452 2.08 16.31 -27.14
C SER A 452 2.88 16.54 -25.84
N VAL A 453 2.51 15.88 -24.74
CA VAL A 453 3.13 16.10 -23.41
C VAL A 453 3.90 14.90 -22.86
N TYR A 454 3.90 13.72 -23.52
CA TYR A 454 4.53 12.50 -23.00
C TYR A 454 5.98 12.70 -22.58
N SER A 455 6.79 13.36 -23.42
CA SER A 455 8.20 13.65 -23.09
C SER A 455 8.36 14.48 -21.80
N GLN A 456 7.50 15.48 -21.57
CA GLN A 456 7.50 16.29 -20.35
C GLN A 456 6.97 15.51 -19.13
N LEU A 457 6.21 14.44 -19.37
CA LEU A 457 5.74 13.50 -18.34
C LEU A 457 6.75 12.39 -18.04
N GLY A 458 7.86 12.30 -18.78
CA GLY A 458 8.83 11.21 -18.65
C GLY A 458 8.36 9.89 -19.26
N LEU A 459 7.43 9.97 -20.21
CA LEU A 459 6.79 8.84 -20.87
C LEU A 459 7.12 8.82 -22.36
N THR A 460 7.05 7.64 -22.95
CA THR A 460 7.21 7.41 -24.39
C THR A 460 5.90 6.98 -25.03
N CYS A 461 5.83 7.05 -26.36
CA CYS A 461 4.70 6.50 -27.10
C CYS A 461 4.52 4.99 -26.86
N ALA A 462 5.63 4.26 -26.68
CA ALA A 462 5.60 2.82 -26.41
C ALA A 462 5.04 2.51 -25.02
N ASP A 463 5.33 3.34 -24.01
CA ASP A 463 4.79 3.17 -22.65
C ASP A 463 3.24 3.24 -22.63
N ILE A 464 2.65 4.08 -23.50
CA ILE A 464 1.19 4.23 -23.58
C ILE A 464 0.55 3.21 -24.50
N GLY A 465 1.21 2.84 -25.59
CA GLY A 465 0.66 1.92 -26.60
C GLY A 465 -0.43 2.56 -27.48
N GLY A 466 -1.33 1.72 -28.01
CA GLY A 466 -2.42 2.17 -28.89
C GLY A 466 -3.69 1.36 -28.66
N LEU A 467 -4.86 1.97 -28.84
CA LEU A 467 -6.13 1.32 -28.53
C LEU A 467 -6.36 0.13 -29.48
N TRP A 468 -6.30 -1.08 -28.92
CA TRP A 468 -6.33 -2.34 -29.63
C TRP A 468 -7.77 -2.81 -29.88
N ASN A 469 -8.01 -3.33 -31.08
CA ASN A 469 -9.26 -3.98 -31.45
C ASN A 469 -9.01 -5.47 -31.68
N GLU A 470 -9.36 -6.27 -30.69
CA GLU A 470 -9.21 -7.72 -30.72
C GLU A 470 -9.98 -8.35 -31.88
N ALA A 471 -11.19 -7.86 -32.19
CA ALA A 471 -12.05 -8.43 -33.22
C ALA A 471 -11.45 -8.33 -34.63
N THR A 472 -10.61 -7.32 -34.88
CA THR A 472 -9.93 -7.13 -36.17
C THR A 472 -8.43 -7.41 -36.12
N ASN A 473 -7.92 -7.84 -34.95
CA ASN A 473 -6.49 -8.04 -34.70
C ASN A 473 -5.63 -6.85 -35.16
N SER A 474 -6.10 -5.62 -34.88
CA SER A 474 -5.45 -4.38 -35.30
C SER A 474 -5.77 -3.26 -34.31
N TYR A 475 -5.03 -2.14 -34.35
CA TYR A 475 -5.46 -0.94 -33.63
C TYR A 475 -6.76 -0.39 -34.25
N TYR A 476 -7.59 0.28 -33.44
CA TYR A 476 -8.69 1.08 -33.98
C TYR A 476 -8.15 2.17 -34.93
N PRO A 477 -8.90 2.58 -35.97
CA PRO A 477 -8.45 3.59 -36.93
C PRO A 477 -7.99 4.88 -36.23
N GLY A 478 -6.73 5.28 -36.48
CA GLY A 478 -6.13 6.47 -35.88
C GLY A 478 -5.65 6.31 -34.42
N MET A 479 -5.80 5.12 -33.85
CA MET A 479 -5.50 4.85 -32.43
C MET A 479 -4.23 4.03 -32.19
N GLY A 480 -3.41 3.82 -33.23
CA GLY A 480 -2.08 3.24 -33.06
C GLY A 480 -1.16 4.13 -32.18
N PRO A 481 -0.09 3.54 -31.62
CA PRO A 481 0.89 4.30 -30.85
C PRO A 481 1.50 5.43 -31.70
N CYS A 482 1.81 6.55 -31.08
CA CYS A 482 2.61 7.58 -31.73
C CYS A 482 4.07 7.11 -31.94
N THR A 483 4.86 7.97 -32.57
CA THR A 483 6.32 7.81 -32.64
C THR A 483 6.97 8.89 -31.81
N ASP A 484 7.86 8.51 -30.90
CA ASP A 484 8.66 9.48 -30.19
C ASP A 484 9.50 10.30 -31.18
N ALA A 485 9.60 11.60 -30.96
CA ALA A 485 10.54 12.42 -31.72
C ALA A 485 11.93 11.79 -31.57
N SER A 486 12.65 11.58 -32.68
CA SER A 486 14.05 11.16 -32.64
C SER A 486 14.84 12.23 -31.89
N THR A 487 14.95 12.08 -30.59
CA THR A 487 16.00 12.71 -29.83
C THR A 487 17.27 12.07 -30.34
N THR A 488 18.13 12.85 -30.98
CA THR A 488 19.52 12.45 -31.21
C THR A 488 20.05 12.07 -29.84
N LYS A 489 20.12 10.76 -29.57
CA LYS A 489 20.72 10.27 -28.34
C LYS A 489 22.14 10.79 -28.36
N VAL A 490 22.44 11.81 -27.57
CA VAL A 490 23.76 11.90 -26.96
C VAL A 490 23.79 10.67 -26.08
N VAL A 491 24.35 9.59 -26.64
CA VAL A 491 24.72 8.41 -25.88
C VAL A 491 25.82 8.88 -24.95
N THR A 492 25.43 9.40 -23.79
CA THR A 492 26.30 9.26 -22.63
C THR A 492 26.26 7.76 -22.35
N GLU A 493 27.35 7.06 -22.65
CA GLU A 493 27.49 5.65 -22.31
C GLU A 493 27.24 5.47 -20.80
N THR A 494 26.00 5.14 -20.43
CA THR A 494 25.75 4.48 -19.16
C THR A 494 26.24 3.06 -19.33
N ASN A 495 27.50 2.90 -18.94
CA ASN A 495 28.22 1.66 -18.83
C ASN A 495 27.29 0.57 -18.25
N SER A 496 26.91 -0.40 -19.10
CA SER A 496 26.15 -1.61 -18.78
C SER A 496 26.87 -2.55 -17.80
N THR A 497 27.96 -2.08 -17.20
CA THR A 497 28.73 -2.76 -16.17
C THR A 497 28.03 -2.80 -14.82
N LEU A 498 27.02 -1.97 -14.51
CA LEU A 498 26.36 -2.04 -13.18
C LEU A 498 25.43 -3.26 -13.01
N ALA A 499 24.67 -3.65 -14.04
CA ALA A 499 23.79 -4.82 -13.99
C ALA A 499 24.59 -6.15 -13.98
N ILE A 500 25.73 -6.18 -14.68
CA ILE A 500 26.67 -7.32 -14.66
C ILE A 500 27.53 -7.31 -13.38
N ALA A 501 27.86 -6.14 -12.82
CA ALA A 501 28.60 -6.03 -11.56
C ALA A 501 27.78 -6.56 -10.37
N LEU A 502 26.45 -6.38 -10.35
CA LEU A 502 25.61 -6.95 -9.30
C LEU A 502 25.49 -8.48 -9.42
N GLY A 503 25.37 -9.05 -10.63
CA GLY A 503 25.38 -10.51 -10.80
C GLY A 503 26.73 -11.18 -10.49
N THR A 504 27.84 -10.53 -10.85
CA THR A 504 29.19 -11.10 -10.71
C THR A 504 29.81 -10.91 -9.33
N THR A 505 29.53 -9.80 -8.63
CA THR A 505 30.04 -9.60 -7.26
C THR A 505 29.42 -10.58 -6.27
N PHE A 506 28.11 -10.86 -6.38
CA PHE A 506 27.45 -11.88 -5.54
C PHE A 506 27.91 -13.31 -5.88
N GLY A 507 28.11 -13.64 -7.17
CA GLY A 507 28.65 -14.93 -7.56
C GLY A 507 30.08 -15.17 -7.04
N VAL A 508 30.94 -14.15 -7.11
CA VAL A 508 32.32 -14.22 -6.62
C VAL A 508 32.36 -14.25 -5.09
N LEU A 509 31.58 -13.43 -4.38
CA LEU A 509 31.51 -13.46 -2.92
C LEU A 509 30.94 -14.77 -2.39
N PHE A 510 29.92 -15.33 -3.05
CA PHE A 510 29.36 -16.64 -2.68
C PHE A 510 30.36 -17.77 -2.94
N ALA A 511 31.08 -17.76 -4.08
CA ALA A 511 32.12 -18.73 -4.38
C ALA A 511 33.29 -18.64 -3.38
N LEU A 512 33.74 -17.44 -3.02
CA LEU A 512 34.79 -17.23 -2.02
C LEU A 512 34.36 -17.70 -0.63
N ALA A 513 33.11 -17.42 -0.23
CA ALA A 513 32.56 -17.92 1.03
C ALA A 513 32.46 -19.46 1.04
N LEU A 514 32.03 -20.07 -0.07
CA LEU A 514 31.97 -21.53 -0.21
C LEU A 514 33.37 -22.16 -0.15
N ILE A 515 34.36 -21.57 -0.82
CA ILE A 515 35.76 -22.01 -0.78
C ILE A 515 36.32 -21.88 0.64
N ALA A 516 36.05 -20.78 1.34
CA ALA A 516 36.47 -20.59 2.72
C ALA A 516 35.85 -21.67 3.64
N VAL A 517 34.56 -21.97 3.48
CA VAL A 517 33.87 -23.02 4.24
C VAL A 517 34.47 -24.40 3.95
N LEU A 518 34.71 -24.73 2.67
CA LEU A 518 35.33 -26.01 2.29
C LEU A 518 36.77 -26.14 2.79
N TYR A 519 37.54 -25.04 2.76
CA TYR A 519 38.90 -24.99 3.30
C TYR A 519 38.91 -25.18 4.82
N MET A 520 38.03 -24.49 5.56
CA MET A 520 37.88 -24.67 7.01
C MET A 520 37.52 -26.12 7.35
N ARG A 521 36.58 -26.73 6.62
CA ARG A 521 36.20 -28.14 6.79
C ARG A 521 37.33 -29.13 6.48
N SER A 522 38.12 -28.85 5.45
CA SER A 522 39.30 -29.66 5.11
C SER A 522 40.35 -29.60 6.23
N ARG A 523 40.56 -28.41 6.81
CA ARG A 523 41.52 -28.19 7.90
C ARG A 523 41.08 -28.82 9.22
N GLU A 524 39.78 -28.83 9.51
CA GLU A 524 39.22 -29.64 10.61
C GLU A 524 39.50 -31.13 10.42
N LYS A 525 39.25 -31.68 9.23
CA LYS A 525 39.51 -33.11 8.95
C LYS A 525 40.99 -33.49 9.01
N GLN A 526 41.89 -32.55 8.74
CA GLN A 526 43.34 -32.73 8.83
C GLN A 526 43.88 -32.50 10.25
N GLY A 527 43.01 -32.31 11.25
CA GLY A 527 43.40 -32.17 12.67
C GLY A 527 44.08 -30.83 12.99
N ALA A 528 43.92 -29.82 12.13
CA ALA A 528 44.60 -28.55 12.29
C ALA A 528 43.62 -27.40 11.96
N PRO A 529 42.62 -27.12 12.81
CA PRO A 529 41.56 -26.15 12.53
C PRO A 529 42.09 -24.73 12.39
N VAL A 530 41.40 -23.92 11.57
CA VAL A 530 41.77 -22.52 11.28
C VAL A 530 41.61 -21.63 12.51
N PHE A 531 40.62 -21.92 13.37
CA PHE A 531 40.45 -21.29 14.67
C PHE A 531 40.84 -22.31 15.75
N LYS A 532 41.83 -21.94 16.58
CA LYS A 532 42.20 -22.72 17.78
C LYS A 532 41.45 -22.14 18.96
N ALA A 533 40.71 -22.96 19.69
CA ALA A 533 40.22 -22.57 21.01
C ALA A 533 41.45 -22.34 21.91
N GLY A 534 41.57 -21.15 22.51
CA GLY A 534 42.61 -20.90 23.50
C GLY A 534 42.31 -21.74 24.75
N GLU A 535 43.28 -22.56 25.18
CA GLU A 535 43.25 -23.22 26.49
C GLU A 535 43.28 -22.15 27.59
N LEU A 536 42.18 -22.03 28.32
CA LEU A 536 42.17 -21.40 29.64
C LEU A 536 42.78 -22.40 30.62
N GLU A 537 44.07 -22.27 30.91
CA GLU A 537 44.71 -22.99 32.02
C GLU A 537 44.10 -22.51 33.36
N PHE A 538 43.27 -23.36 33.97
CA PHE A 538 42.84 -23.21 35.35
C PHE A 538 43.96 -23.78 36.25
N LYS A 539 44.76 -22.91 36.86
CA LYS A 539 45.69 -23.31 37.93
C LYS A 539 44.89 -23.64 39.18
N THR A 540 44.72 -24.93 39.47
CA THR A 540 44.41 -25.45 40.80
C THR A 540 45.71 -25.58 41.60
N GLU A 541 45.97 -24.66 42.53
CA GLU A 541 46.91 -24.89 43.63
C GLU A 541 46.10 -25.34 44.85
N GLY A 542 46.25 -26.61 45.18
CA GLY A 542 45.80 -27.24 46.41
C GLY A 542 46.97 -27.99 47.05
N GLY A 543 47.14 -27.76 48.35
CA GLY A 543 48.09 -28.39 49.28
C GLY A 543 48.21 -27.45 50.49
N GLU A 544 47.45 -27.67 51.57
CA GLU A 544 47.83 -28.52 52.73
C GLU A 544 49.25 -28.20 53.21
N GLU A 545 49.58 -28.00 54.48
CA GLU A 545 48.93 -27.90 55.79
C GLU A 545 50.12 -27.54 56.73
N GLU A 546 49.85 -26.88 57.84
CA GLU A 546 50.56 -26.98 59.14
C GLU A 546 50.96 -25.66 59.82
N ALA A 547 50.76 -25.74 61.14
CA ALA A 547 50.92 -24.81 62.23
C ALA A 547 52.31 -24.14 62.33
N ASP A 548 52.43 -22.98 62.98
CA ASP A 548 52.54 -22.86 64.44
C ASP A 548 52.80 -21.40 64.91
N PHE A 549 52.37 -21.14 66.15
CA PHE A 549 52.82 -20.11 67.12
C PHE A 549 53.16 -18.66 66.67
N ASN A 550 52.26 -17.71 66.96
CA ASN A 550 52.33 -16.83 68.16
C ASN A 550 51.12 -15.88 68.23
#